data_AF-A0A857J8P2-F1
#
_entry.id   AF-A0A857J8P2-F1
#
_cell.length_a   1.000
_cell.length_b   1.000
_cell.length_c   1.000
_cell.angle_alpha   90.00
_cell.angle_beta   90.00
_cell.angle_gamma   90.00
#
_symmetry.space_group_name_H-M   'P 1'
#
loop_
_entity.id
_entity.type
_entity.pdbx_description
1 polymer ?
#
loop_
_entity_poly.entity_id
_entity_poly.type
_entity_poly.pdbx_seq_one_letter_code
_entity_poly.pdbx_strand_id
1 'polypeptide(L)'
;MHFNNEKERTLALRDALIAKGMHTQAEVDAMEEGFETWTPANGAAVVARAWCDPDFKQRLLADALGTANEVVQPVPFGGWDALALENTDKVHNVLVCTLCSCTIKSLIGQPPHWYKSLAYRARLVREPRAVLGEFGLTLAPEVEIKVWDITAETGYMVIPVRPAGTEGWSEAELASIVTKKSLIGVEQPDVRLVRRDGQAATSDVEVQHA
;
A
#
# COMPACT_ATOMS: atom_id res chain seq x y z
N MET A 1 -2.84 -34.82 -17.92
CA MET A 1 -3.60 -33.56 -17.88
C MET A 1 -2.77 -32.52 -18.63
N HIS A 2 -3.25 -32.04 -19.77
CA HIS A 2 -2.67 -30.88 -20.45
C HIS A 2 -3.57 -29.69 -20.14
N PHE A 3 -2.98 -28.62 -19.61
CA PHE A 3 -3.68 -27.39 -19.28
C PHE A 3 -3.23 -26.31 -20.25
N ASN A 4 -4.18 -25.56 -20.82
CA ASN A 4 -3.93 -24.59 -21.87
C ASN A 4 -3.57 -23.20 -21.32
N ASN A 5 -3.84 -22.93 -20.04
CA ASN A 5 -3.56 -21.65 -19.40
C ASN A 5 -3.46 -21.76 -17.86
N GLU A 6 -3.18 -20.64 -17.19
CA GLU A 6 -3.11 -20.53 -15.73
C GLU A 6 -4.47 -20.78 -15.06
N LYS A 7 -5.56 -20.26 -15.62
CA LYS A 7 -6.91 -20.41 -15.05
C LYS A 7 -7.32 -21.88 -14.94
N GLU A 8 -7.10 -22.67 -15.99
CA GLU A 8 -7.39 -24.11 -15.98
C GLU A 8 -6.58 -24.86 -14.92
N ARG A 9 -5.29 -24.50 -14.77
CA ARG A 9 -4.42 -25.07 -13.72
C ARG A 9 -4.90 -24.72 -12.32
N THR A 10 -5.28 -23.47 -12.10
CA THR A 10 -5.79 -22.98 -10.81
C THR A 10 -7.07 -23.72 -10.41
N LEU A 11 -8.04 -23.82 -11.33
CA LEU A 11 -9.30 -24.52 -11.06
C LEU A 11 -9.07 -26.01 -10.80
N ALA A 12 -8.24 -26.67 -11.61
CA ALA A 12 -7.94 -28.08 -11.42
C ALA A 12 -7.21 -28.36 -10.09
N LEU A 13 -6.31 -27.47 -9.66
CA LEU A 13 -5.65 -27.58 -8.36
C LEU A 13 -6.65 -27.42 -7.21
N ARG A 14 -7.52 -26.39 -7.26
CA ARG A 14 -8.57 -26.17 -6.27
C ARG A 14 -9.46 -27.40 -6.14
N ASP A 15 -9.98 -27.91 -7.26
CA ASP A 15 -10.90 -29.04 -7.28
C ASP A 15 -10.23 -30.32 -6.75
N ALA A 16 -8.95 -30.54 -7.07
CA ALA A 16 -8.18 -31.67 -6.56
C ALA A 16 -7.92 -31.57 -5.04
N LEU A 17 -7.67 -30.38 -4.51
CA LEU A 17 -7.49 -30.17 -3.06
C LEU A 17 -8.79 -30.38 -2.29
N ILE A 18 -9.92 -29.92 -2.86
CA ILE A 18 -11.26 -30.15 -2.28
C ILE A 18 -11.63 -31.63 -2.31
N ALA A 19 -11.43 -32.31 -3.45
CA ALA A 19 -11.74 -33.74 -3.58
C ALA A 19 -10.93 -34.62 -2.62
N LYS A 20 -9.73 -34.17 -2.21
CA LYS A 20 -8.89 -34.83 -1.20
C LYS A 20 -9.25 -34.48 0.24
N GLY A 21 -10.25 -33.61 0.45
CA GLY A 21 -10.63 -33.13 1.78
C GLY A 21 -9.58 -32.26 2.46
N MET A 22 -8.64 -31.68 1.69
CA MET A 22 -7.61 -30.78 2.25
C MET A 22 -8.15 -29.37 2.46
N HIS A 23 -9.13 -28.97 1.65
CA HIS A 23 -9.86 -27.71 1.78
C HIS A 23 -11.34 -27.91 1.47
N THR A 24 -12.19 -26.98 1.91
CA THR A 24 -13.60 -26.90 1.52
C THR A 24 -13.83 -25.74 0.55
N GLN A 25 -14.92 -25.78 -0.22
CA GLN A 25 -15.30 -24.64 -1.05
C GLN A 25 -15.54 -23.39 -0.20
N ALA A 26 -16.17 -23.53 0.98
CA ALA A 26 -16.43 -22.43 1.89
C ALA A 26 -15.14 -21.77 2.43
N GLU A 27 -14.05 -22.54 2.64
CA GLU A 27 -12.75 -21.98 3.02
C GLU A 27 -12.11 -21.16 1.90
N VAL A 28 -12.28 -21.59 0.65
CA VAL A 28 -11.80 -20.84 -0.52
C VAL A 28 -12.58 -19.53 -0.64
N ASP A 29 -13.91 -19.60 -0.58
CA ASP A 29 -14.79 -18.44 -0.69
C ASP A 29 -14.51 -17.42 0.44
N ALA A 30 -14.37 -17.89 1.69
CA ALA A 30 -14.05 -17.03 2.82
C ALA A 30 -12.68 -16.34 2.69
N MET A 31 -11.70 -17.00 2.07
CA MET A 31 -10.41 -16.38 1.80
C MET A 31 -10.48 -15.32 0.71
N GLU A 32 -11.30 -15.54 -0.34
CA GLU A 32 -11.56 -14.54 -1.37
C GLU A 32 -12.26 -13.30 -0.79
N GLU A 33 -13.31 -13.49 0.03
CA GLU A 33 -13.98 -12.40 0.75
C GLU A 33 -13.01 -11.64 1.66
N GLY A 34 -12.11 -12.35 2.35
CA GLY A 34 -11.07 -11.73 3.17
C GLY A 34 -10.15 -10.80 2.37
N PHE A 35 -9.79 -11.17 1.13
CA PHE A 35 -8.94 -10.35 0.27
C PHE A 35 -9.62 -9.04 -0.17
N GLU A 36 -10.94 -9.00 -0.23
CA GLU A 36 -11.69 -7.77 -0.56
C GLU A 36 -11.54 -6.70 0.53
N THR A 37 -11.26 -7.11 1.77
CA THR A 37 -11.03 -6.17 2.90
C THR A 37 -9.67 -5.47 2.84
N TRP A 38 -8.74 -5.97 2.01
CA TRP A 38 -7.37 -5.46 1.93
C TRP A 38 -7.28 -4.31 0.93
N THR A 39 -7.64 -3.12 1.40
CA THR A 39 -7.72 -1.93 0.56
C THR A 39 -6.76 -0.84 1.04
N PRO A 40 -6.26 0.02 0.13
CA PRO A 40 -5.48 1.20 0.51
C PRO A 40 -6.25 2.20 1.38
N ALA A 41 -7.59 2.13 1.39
CA ALA A 41 -8.42 2.99 2.22
C ALA A 41 -8.15 2.76 3.72
N ASN A 42 -7.68 1.56 4.08
CA ASN A 42 -7.32 1.25 5.46
C ASN A 42 -6.12 2.11 5.91
N GLY A 43 -5.03 2.09 5.15
CA GLY A 43 -3.86 2.93 5.42
C GLY A 43 -4.16 4.42 5.27
N ALA A 44 -5.04 4.80 4.34
CA ALA A 44 -5.49 6.18 4.19
C ALA A 44 -6.20 6.73 5.44
N ALA A 45 -7.10 5.95 6.04
CA ALA A 45 -7.76 6.31 7.29
C ALA A 45 -6.77 6.46 8.44
N VAL A 46 -5.81 5.55 8.55
CA VAL A 46 -4.74 5.59 9.58
C VAL A 46 -3.87 6.85 9.42
N VAL A 47 -3.45 7.18 8.20
CA VAL A 47 -2.66 8.40 7.92
C VAL A 47 -3.47 9.66 8.21
N ALA A 48 -4.74 9.73 7.78
CA ALA A 48 -5.59 10.88 8.04
C ALA A 48 -5.79 11.12 9.54
N ARG A 49 -6.02 10.05 10.32
CA ARG A 49 -6.07 10.14 11.79
C ARG A 49 -4.75 10.67 12.35
N ALA A 50 -3.61 10.13 11.91
CA ALA A 50 -2.29 10.59 12.36
C ALA A 50 -1.99 12.06 12.00
N TRP A 51 -2.57 12.59 10.92
CA TRP A 51 -2.47 14.01 10.57
C TRP A 51 -3.36 14.93 11.40
N CYS A 52 -4.44 14.41 11.99
CA CYS A 52 -5.38 15.16 12.81
C CYS A 52 -5.13 15.03 14.32
N ASP A 53 -4.53 13.93 14.74
CA ASP A 53 -4.32 13.57 16.14
C ASP A 53 -2.82 13.28 16.40
N PRO A 54 -2.08 14.25 16.96
CA PRO A 54 -0.66 14.09 17.28
C PRO A 54 -0.37 12.96 18.28
N ASP A 55 -1.29 12.70 19.22
CA ASP A 55 -1.12 11.64 20.22
C ASP A 55 -1.29 10.27 19.57
N PHE A 56 -2.28 10.12 18.68
CA PHE A 56 -2.43 8.93 17.84
C PHE A 56 -1.17 8.72 16.98
N LYS A 57 -0.65 9.77 16.36
CA LYS A 57 0.58 9.68 15.54
C LYS A 57 1.77 9.18 16.35
N GLN A 58 1.98 9.69 17.57
CA GLN A 58 3.07 9.23 18.42
C GLN A 58 2.95 7.73 18.76
N ARG A 59 1.74 7.25 19.06
CA ARG A 59 1.49 5.83 19.31
C ARG A 59 1.68 4.99 18.05
N LEU A 60 1.23 5.49 16.89
CA LEU A 60 1.39 4.82 15.60
C LEU A 60 2.87 4.64 15.22
N LEU A 61 3.72 5.61 15.54
CA LEU A 61 5.16 5.51 15.31
C LEU A 61 5.86 4.53 16.26
N ALA A 62 5.25 4.23 17.42
CA ALA A 62 5.79 3.30 18.42
C ALA A 62 5.27 1.85 18.23
N ASP A 63 4.00 1.70 17.85
CA ASP A 63 3.32 0.43 17.58
C ASP A 63 2.34 0.63 16.42
N ALA A 64 2.81 0.39 15.20
CA ALA A 64 2.04 0.73 14.01
C ALA A 64 0.82 -0.16 13.84
N LEU A 65 0.97 -1.48 14.04
CA LEU A 65 -0.11 -2.42 13.83
C LEU A 65 -1.16 -2.33 14.95
N GLY A 66 -0.72 -2.28 16.22
CA GLY A 66 -1.64 -2.15 17.35
C GLY A 66 -2.44 -0.86 17.29
N THR A 67 -1.79 0.26 16.98
CA THR A 67 -2.47 1.56 16.88
C THR A 67 -3.38 1.64 15.64
N ALA A 68 -2.97 1.09 14.49
CA ALA A 68 -3.81 1.05 13.30
C ALA A 68 -5.12 0.26 13.53
N ASN A 69 -5.07 -0.79 14.37
CA ASN A 69 -6.25 -1.62 14.69
C ASN A 69 -7.36 -0.90 15.47
N GLU A 70 -7.07 0.29 16.00
CA GLU A 70 -8.08 1.18 16.60
C GLU A 70 -8.95 1.87 15.54
N VAL A 71 -8.44 1.99 14.31
CA VAL A 71 -9.10 2.67 13.19
C VAL A 71 -9.68 1.67 12.19
N VAL A 72 -8.96 0.57 11.92
CA VAL A 72 -9.30 -0.39 10.87
C VAL A 72 -9.19 -1.82 11.40
N GLN A 73 -10.05 -2.72 10.94
CA GLN A 73 -10.00 -4.14 11.33
C GLN A 73 -10.03 -5.07 10.10
N PRO A 74 -9.02 -5.00 9.22
CA PRO A 74 -8.91 -5.92 8.09
C PRO A 74 -8.63 -7.35 8.58
N VAL A 75 -9.00 -8.34 7.77
CA VAL A 75 -8.62 -9.74 8.03
C VAL A 75 -7.08 -9.81 8.09
N PRO A 76 -6.48 -10.31 9.19
CA PRO A 76 -5.02 -10.37 9.31
C PRO A 76 -4.41 -11.31 8.27
N PHE A 77 -3.35 -10.90 7.58
CA PHE A 77 -2.58 -11.77 6.69
C PHE A 77 -1.14 -11.29 6.52
N GLY A 78 -0.19 -12.05 7.06
CA GLY A 78 1.21 -11.65 7.12
C GLY A 78 1.43 -10.38 7.96
N GLY A 79 2.67 -10.02 8.25
CA GLY A 79 2.98 -8.85 9.08
C GLY A 79 2.59 -9.07 10.53
N TRP A 80 3.36 -9.89 11.26
CA TRP A 80 3.18 -10.07 12.71
C TRP A 80 3.56 -8.81 13.50
N ASP A 81 4.30 -7.91 12.86
CA ASP A 81 4.74 -6.62 13.36
C ASP A 81 4.76 -5.61 12.19
N ALA A 82 4.68 -4.31 12.49
CA ALA A 82 4.71 -3.26 11.49
C ALA A 82 5.40 -1.99 11.99
N LEU A 83 6.04 -1.27 11.06
CA LEU A 83 6.60 0.06 11.30
C LEU A 83 5.92 1.10 10.42
N ALA A 84 5.53 2.21 11.04
CA ALA A 84 5.06 3.40 10.34
C ALA A 84 6.24 4.36 10.13
N LEU A 85 6.50 4.69 8.86
CA LEU A 85 7.67 5.46 8.45
C LEU A 85 7.26 6.88 8.07
N GLU A 86 7.54 7.84 8.94
CA GLU A 86 7.18 9.24 8.71
C GLU A 86 8.10 9.88 7.67
N ASN A 87 7.49 10.44 6.63
CA ASN A 87 8.15 11.41 5.75
C ASN A 87 8.14 12.80 6.39
N THR A 88 9.23 13.54 6.18
CA THR A 88 9.41 14.92 6.63
C THR A 88 9.87 15.79 5.46
N ASP A 89 10.11 17.08 5.72
CA ASP A 89 10.75 17.99 4.77
C ASP A 89 12.18 17.57 4.39
N LYS A 90 12.82 16.71 5.20
CA LYS A 90 14.21 16.28 5.04
C LYS A 90 14.38 14.79 4.73
N VAL A 91 13.37 13.96 4.99
CA VAL A 91 13.45 12.52 4.83
C VAL A 91 12.24 12.00 4.05
N HIS A 92 12.50 11.25 2.99
CA HIS A 92 11.49 10.55 2.21
C HIS A 92 11.74 9.05 2.24
N ASN A 93 10.76 8.29 2.72
CA ASN A 93 10.80 6.84 2.79
C ASN A 93 10.11 6.24 1.56
N VAL A 94 10.66 5.14 1.05
CA VAL A 94 10.05 4.35 -0.04
C VAL A 94 10.27 2.86 0.18
N LEU A 95 9.27 2.04 -0.10
CA LEU A 95 9.27 0.60 0.19
C LEU A 95 9.59 -0.25 -1.04
N VAL A 96 10.23 -1.40 -0.87
CA VAL A 96 10.44 -2.42 -1.91
C VAL A 96 10.57 -3.81 -1.30
N CYS A 97 10.23 -4.90 -2.01
CA CYS A 97 10.77 -6.23 -1.73
C CYS A 97 11.64 -6.64 -2.91
N THR A 98 12.95 -6.49 -2.80
CA THR A 98 13.86 -6.82 -3.91
C THR A 98 13.76 -8.31 -4.27
N LEU A 99 13.54 -9.17 -3.27
CA LEU A 99 13.44 -10.63 -3.44
C LEU A 99 12.11 -11.11 -4.03
N CYS A 100 11.05 -10.31 -3.93
CA CYS A 100 9.69 -10.82 -4.07
C CYS A 100 8.65 -9.73 -4.37
N SER A 101 7.67 -9.55 -3.48
CA SER A 101 6.60 -8.56 -3.54
C SER A 101 5.95 -8.31 -2.17
N CYS A 102 6.68 -8.43 -1.06
CA CYS A 102 6.13 -8.24 0.30
C CYS A 102 5.51 -6.84 0.46
N THR A 103 4.34 -6.77 1.08
CA THR A 103 3.66 -5.54 1.51
C THR A 103 2.78 -5.86 2.72
N ILE A 104 2.44 -4.84 3.51
CA ILE A 104 1.42 -4.96 4.56
C ILE A 104 0.00 -4.85 3.95
N LYS A 105 -0.43 -5.95 3.32
CA LYS A 105 -1.67 -5.99 2.51
C LYS A 105 -2.91 -5.53 3.26
N SER A 106 -3.00 -5.85 4.55
CA SER A 106 -4.09 -5.42 5.42
C SER A 106 -4.29 -3.91 5.46
N LEU A 107 -3.21 -3.12 5.34
CA LEU A 107 -3.28 -1.64 5.35
C LEU A 107 -3.19 -1.01 3.96
N ILE A 108 -2.32 -1.53 3.08
CA ILE A 108 -2.03 -0.89 1.79
C ILE A 108 -2.59 -1.63 0.58
N GLY A 109 -3.30 -2.74 0.81
CA GLY A 109 -3.85 -3.62 -0.21
C GLY A 109 -2.82 -4.44 -0.97
N GLN A 110 -3.28 -5.19 -1.98
CA GLN A 110 -2.40 -6.02 -2.82
C GLN A 110 -1.34 -5.17 -3.55
N PRO A 111 -0.09 -5.66 -3.68
CA PRO A 111 0.96 -4.94 -4.37
C PRO A 111 0.61 -4.74 -5.85
N PRO A 112 0.78 -3.53 -6.41
CA PRO A 112 0.49 -3.24 -7.80
C PRO A 112 1.49 -3.95 -8.72
N HIS A 113 1.16 -4.07 -10.02
CA HIS A 113 2.00 -4.80 -10.97
C HIS A 113 3.43 -4.25 -11.06
N TRP A 114 3.58 -2.92 -11.08
CA TRP A 114 4.89 -2.27 -11.15
C TRP A 114 5.78 -2.59 -9.93
N TYR A 115 5.19 -2.76 -8.73
CA TYR A 115 5.95 -3.09 -7.51
C TYR A 115 6.59 -4.48 -7.60
N LYS A 116 5.90 -5.41 -8.28
CA LYS A 116 6.36 -6.79 -8.52
C LYS A 116 7.35 -6.90 -9.68
N SER A 117 7.48 -5.84 -10.48
CA SER A 117 8.30 -5.85 -11.69
C SER A 117 9.79 -5.92 -11.37
N LEU A 118 10.55 -6.56 -12.27
CA LEU A 118 12.02 -6.61 -12.18
C LEU A 118 12.63 -5.20 -12.21
N ALA A 119 12.07 -4.30 -13.04
CA ALA A 119 12.54 -2.93 -13.19
C ALA A 119 12.51 -2.18 -11.85
N TYR A 120 11.38 -2.19 -11.14
CA TYR A 120 11.26 -1.52 -9.85
C TYR A 120 12.18 -2.15 -8.80
N ARG A 121 12.10 -3.48 -8.65
CA ARG A 121 12.80 -4.24 -7.61
C ARG A 121 14.32 -4.16 -7.73
N ALA A 122 14.87 -4.17 -8.94
CA ALA A 122 16.31 -4.12 -9.14
C ALA A 122 16.89 -2.70 -9.04
N ARG A 123 16.10 -1.68 -9.41
CA ARG A 123 16.61 -0.30 -9.56
C ARG A 123 16.40 0.56 -8.33
N LEU A 124 15.29 0.41 -7.60
CA LEU A 124 14.94 1.33 -6.51
C LEU A 124 16.05 1.43 -5.44
N VAL A 125 16.67 0.30 -5.09
CA VAL A 125 17.75 0.27 -4.07
C VAL A 125 19.08 0.86 -4.56
N ARG A 126 19.24 1.09 -5.86
CA ARG A 126 20.49 1.59 -6.46
C ARG A 126 20.37 3.03 -6.93
N GLU A 127 19.24 3.39 -7.52
CA GLU A 127 19.00 4.70 -8.13
C GLU A 127 17.60 5.24 -7.77
N PRO A 128 17.30 5.39 -6.47
CA PRO A 128 15.94 5.71 -6.02
C PRO A 128 15.42 7.01 -6.60
N ARG A 129 16.23 8.06 -6.72
CA ARG A 129 15.81 9.35 -7.31
C ARG A 129 15.36 9.21 -8.76
N ALA A 130 16.07 8.41 -9.56
CA ALA A 130 15.72 8.20 -10.96
C ALA A 130 14.39 7.44 -11.08
N VAL A 131 14.23 6.37 -10.31
CA VAL A 131 12.99 5.58 -10.26
C VAL A 131 11.81 6.45 -9.79
N LEU A 132 11.97 7.25 -8.72
CA LEU A 132 10.93 8.17 -8.26
C LEU A 132 10.57 9.22 -9.32
N GLY A 133 11.55 9.71 -10.08
CA GLY A 133 11.32 10.61 -11.22
C GLY A 133 10.43 10.00 -12.30
N GLU A 134 10.53 8.69 -12.55
CA GLU A 134 9.64 7.95 -13.47
C GLU A 134 8.18 7.88 -12.98
N PHE A 135 7.96 7.95 -11.66
CA PHE A 135 6.63 8.13 -11.07
C PHE A 135 6.16 9.59 -11.05
N GLY A 136 6.97 10.53 -11.54
CA GLY A 136 6.69 11.96 -11.51
C GLY A 136 7.07 12.65 -10.19
N LEU A 137 7.77 11.95 -9.28
CA LEU A 137 8.21 12.49 -8.00
C LEU A 137 9.67 12.96 -8.08
N THR A 138 9.86 14.27 -8.19
CA THR A 138 11.18 14.91 -8.09
C THR A 138 11.39 15.45 -6.68
N LEU A 139 12.35 14.88 -5.96
CA LEU A 139 12.74 15.34 -4.61
C LEU A 139 13.99 16.22 -4.70
N ALA A 140 14.05 17.26 -3.86
CA ALA A 140 15.22 18.13 -3.79
C ALA A 140 16.48 17.32 -3.41
N PRO A 141 17.68 17.72 -3.89
CA PRO A 141 18.92 16.99 -3.65
C PRO A 141 19.24 16.74 -2.16
N GLU A 142 18.83 17.67 -1.30
CA GLU A 142 19.03 17.65 0.16
C GLU A 142 18.07 16.73 0.92
N VAL A 143 16.95 16.31 0.32
CA VAL A 143 16.01 15.37 0.95
C VAL A 143 16.64 13.99 0.96
N GLU A 144 16.96 13.45 2.13
CA GLU A 144 17.44 12.08 2.29
C GLU A 144 16.36 11.09 1.81
N ILE A 145 16.73 10.11 1.00
CA ILE A 145 15.83 9.02 0.62
C ILE A 145 16.22 7.75 1.35
N LYS A 146 15.30 7.23 2.16
CA LYS A 146 15.46 5.94 2.84
C LYS A 146 14.66 4.89 2.09
N VAL A 147 15.39 3.96 1.46
CA VAL A 147 14.80 2.81 0.79
C VAL A 147 14.69 1.67 1.80
N TRP A 148 13.48 1.18 2.02
CA TRP A 148 13.18 0.10 2.95
C TRP A 148 12.90 -1.19 2.18
N ASP A 149 13.89 -2.08 2.17
CA ASP A 149 13.77 -3.40 1.56
C ASP A 149 13.17 -4.39 2.56
N ILE A 150 11.96 -4.85 2.26
CA ILE A 150 11.17 -5.76 3.10
C ILE A 150 11.68 -7.18 2.90
N THR A 151 12.68 -7.55 3.71
CA THR A 151 13.40 -8.83 3.63
C THR A 151 13.00 -9.84 4.72
N ALA A 152 12.18 -9.41 5.68
CA ALA A 152 11.68 -10.21 6.79
C ALA A 152 10.15 -10.05 6.94
N GLU A 153 9.60 -10.55 8.04
CA GLU A 153 8.15 -10.56 8.33
C GLU A 153 7.60 -9.20 8.80
N THR A 154 8.44 -8.20 8.98
CA THR A 154 8.03 -6.84 9.38
C THR A 154 7.30 -6.13 8.23
N GLY A 155 6.08 -5.68 8.48
CA GLY A 155 5.33 -4.80 7.59
C GLY A 155 5.83 -3.36 7.66
N TYR A 156 5.68 -2.60 6.58
CA TYR A 156 6.02 -1.18 6.54
C TYR A 156 4.92 -0.39 5.84
N MET A 157 4.62 0.79 6.36
CA MET A 157 3.73 1.76 5.73
C MET A 157 4.34 3.15 5.85
N VAL A 158 4.36 3.90 4.75
CA VAL A 158 4.81 5.29 4.77
C VAL A 158 3.67 6.19 5.27
N ILE A 159 3.97 7.09 6.20
CA ILE A 159 3.12 8.24 6.54
C ILE A 159 3.64 9.43 5.72
N PRO A 160 2.98 9.81 4.61
CA PRO A 160 3.41 10.95 3.82
C PRO A 160 3.27 12.27 4.60
N VAL A 161 3.98 13.30 4.13
CA VAL A 161 3.81 14.67 4.65
C VAL A 161 2.40 15.14 4.32
N ARG A 162 1.70 15.72 5.31
CA ARG A 162 0.39 16.36 5.08
C ARG A 162 0.58 17.53 4.11
N PRO A 163 -0.10 17.56 2.95
CA PRO A 163 0.04 18.67 2.02
C PRO A 163 -0.46 19.98 2.61
N ALA A 164 0.22 21.08 2.26
CA ALA A 164 -0.27 22.44 2.53
C ALA A 164 -1.61 22.70 1.83
N GLY A 165 -2.42 23.61 2.36
CA GLY A 165 -3.75 23.93 1.81
C GLY A 165 -4.84 22.94 2.23
N THR A 166 -4.52 22.04 3.16
CA THR A 166 -5.47 21.12 3.79
C THR A 166 -5.88 21.54 5.20
N GLU A 167 -5.57 22.77 5.61
CA GLU A 167 -5.94 23.31 6.90
C GLU A 167 -7.47 23.33 7.06
N GLY A 168 -7.96 22.81 8.18
CA GLY A 168 -9.40 22.72 8.46
C GLY A 168 -10.16 21.63 7.70
N TRP A 169 -9.49 20.84 6.85
CA TRP A 169 -10.11 19.68 6.21
C TRP A 169 -10.52 18.64 7.26
N SER A 170 -11.64 17.97 7.00
CA SER A 170 -12.08 16.81 7.76
C SER A 170 -11.14 15.62 7.55
N GLU A 171 -11.17 14.68 8.50
CA GLU A 171 -10.41 13.42 8.38
C GLU A 171 -10.77 12.63 7.12
N ALA A 172 -12.04 12.66 6.69
CA ALA A 172 -12.48 11.99 5.47
C ALA A 172 -11.91 12.64 4.19
N GLU A 173 -11.88 13.96 4.13
CA GLU A 173 -11.26 14.69 3.01
C GLU A 173 -9.75 14.41 2.95
N LEU A 174 -9.08 14.39 4.09
CA LEU A 174 -7.65 14.04 4.19
C LEU A 174 -7.38 12.58 3.77
N ALA A 175 -8.22 11.63 4.17
CA ALA A 175 -8.08 10.25 3.74
C ALA A 175 -8.23 10.11 2.22
N SER A 176 -9.09 10.91 1.59
CA SER A 176 -9.37 10.82 0.15
C SER A 176 -8.16 11.15 -0.76
N ILE A 177 -7.16 11.87 -0.25
CA ILE A 177 -5.94 12.23 -0.99
C ILE A 177 -4.77 11.27 -0.72
N VAL A 178 -4.92 10.33 0.21
CA VAL A 178 -3.89 9.33 0.51
C VAL A 178 -4.11 8.12 -0.39
N THR A 179 -3.13 7.84 -1.24
CA THR A 179 -3.19 6.75 -2.23
C THR A 179 -2.29 5.59 -1.82
N LYS A 180 -2.48 4.41 -2.44
CA LYS A 180 -1.55 3.27 -2.34
C LYS A 180 -0.10 3.67 -2.66
N LYS A 181 0.10 4.48 -3.70
CA LYS A 181 1.42 4.94 -4.13
C LYS A 181 2.08 5.83 -3.07
N SER A 182 1.32 6.69 -2.39
CA SER A 182 1.82 7.51 -1.29
C SER A 182 2.17 6.67 -0.04
N LEU A 183 1.40 5.62 0.24
CA LEU A 183 1.66 4.67 1.33
C LEU A 183 2.88 3.75 1.07
N ILE A 184 3.25 3.57 -0.20
CA ILE A 184 4.50 2.92 -0.63
C ILE A 184 5.66 3.93 -0.70
N GLY A 185 5.37 5.23 -0.84
CA GLY A 185 6.36 6.30 -0.95
C GLY A 185 6.86 6.57 -2.37
N VAL A 186 6.10 6.22 -3.42
CA VAL A 186 6.47 6.57 -4.81
C VAL A 186 5.81 7.85 -5.33
N GLU A 187 4.88 8.43 -4.56
CA GLU A 187 4.29 9.75 -4.84
C GLU A 187 3.98 10.50 -3.54
N GLN A 188 3.61 11.78 -3.66
CA GLN A 188 3.06 12.58 -2.56
C GLN A 188 1.53 12.66 -2.71
N PRO A 189 0.78 12.80 -1.59
CA PRO A 189 -0.65 13.07 -1.65
C PRO A 189 -0.94 14.35 -2.44
N ASP A 190 -1.95 14.31 -3.31
CA ASP A 190 -2.32 15.42 -4.18
C ASP A 190 -3.69 15.98 -3.79
N VAL A 191 -3.72 17.24 -3.36
CA VAL A 191 -4.94 17.95 -2.92
C VAL A 191 -6.01 18.04 -4.03
N ARG A 192 -5.62 17.89 -5.30
CA ARG A 192 -6.55 17.87 -6.44
C ARG A 192 -7.37 16.58 -6.51
N LEU A 193 -6.98 15.53 -5.80
CA LEU A 193 -7.70 14.25 -5.75
C LEU A 193 -8.92 14.28 -4.82
N VAL A 194 -9.08 15.34 -4.02
CA VAL A 194 -10.17 15.42 -3.04
C VAL A 194 -11.51 15.25 -3.74
N ARG A 195 -12.28 14.25 -3.31
CA ARG A 195 -13.63 14.03 -3.82
C ARG A 195 -14.56 15.04 -3.15
N ARG A 196 -14.80 16.17 -3.80
CA ARG A 196 -15.86 17.10 -3.40
C ARG A 196 -17.20 16.50 -3.80
N ASP A 197 -18.17 16.49 -2.89
CA ASP A 197 -19.53 16.07 -3.18
C ASP A 197 -20.03 16.79 -4.46
N GLY A 198 -20.27 16.00 -5.52
CA GLY A 198 -20.78 16.49 -6.81
C GLY A 198 -19.78 16.60 -7.98
N GLN A 199 -18.49 16.23 -7.83
CA GLN A 199 -17.57 16.12 -8.97
C GLN A 199 -17.17 14.67 -9.25
N ALA A 200 -17.49 14.19 -10.47
CA ALA A 200 -17.11 12.87 -10.95
C ALA A 200 -15.58 12.75 -10.96
N ALA A 201 -15.07 11.63 -10.43
CA ALA A 201 -13.66 11.29 -10.49
C ALA A 201 -13.19 11.29 -11.95
N THR A 202 -12.22 12.13 -12.28
CA THR A 202 -11.51 12.02 -13.57
C THR A 202 -10.80 10.69 -13.57
N SER A 203 -11.23 9.79 -14.44
CA SER A 203 -10.70 8.45 -14.60
C SER A 203 -9.20 8.48 -14.93
N ASP A 204 -8.45 7.65 -14.22
CA ASP A 204 -7.09 7.28 -14.54
C ASP A 204 -7.00 6.89 -16.02
N VAL A 205 -6.21 7.65 -16.79
CA VAL A 205 -5.75 7.20 -18.10
C VAL A 205 -4.72 6.12 -17.83
N GLU A 206 -5.13 4.86 -17.94
CA GLU A 206 -4.22 3.74 -18.11
C GLU A 206 -3.36 4.00 -19.34
N VAL A 207 -2.10 4.38 -19.13
CA VAL A 207 -1.09 4.35 -20.19
C VAL A 207 -0.81 2.87 -20.47
N GLN A 208 -1.55 2.33 -21.42
CA GLN A 208 -1.20 1.08 -22.10
C GLN A 208 0.14 1.32 -22.83
N HIS A 209 1.22 0.71 -22.35
CA HIS A 209 2.43 0.55 -23.14
C HIS A 209 2.34 -0.75 -23.95
N ALA A 210 2.61 -0.60 -25.25
CA ALA A 210 2.72 -1.63 -26.27
C ALA A 210 3.86 -2.62 -26.03
#